data_AF-A0A945ITU9-F1
#
_entry.id   AF-A0A945ITU9-F1
#
_cell.length_a   1.000
_cell.length_b   1.000
_cell.length_c   1.000
_cell.angle_alpha   90.00
_cell.angle_beta   90.00
_cell.angle_gamma   90.00
#
_symmetry.space_group_name_H-M   'P 1'
#
loop_
_entity.id
_entity.type
_entity.pdbx_description
1 polymer ?
#
loop_
_entity_poly.entity_id
_entity_poly.type
_entity_poly.pdbx_seq_one_letter_code
_entity_poly.pdbx_strand_id
1 'polypeptide(L)'
;MTAAILPFSAQPPGFDWLDDEPGFDPAVHLQLEMPAVVRTLDEFGYSDDEIASTATRVAATSAFRVLSAEGAAVMLDIARRLERFAQANPRIERSVRSGCHQSRWLRDLCISPDVTEHLCSIYSVDVAPHPISSQLGHLNFAPAEIGSAVDKWHHDTLALDYVMMVADPQVLDGGDFEYFVGTKAEVAVMADRGERPPADRCVSVEWPGPGFAVALHGNMVVHRGGPLHQLGERISMVNGYVATDVRVDDQTRNIDLFHVDEPVTLTREWARYAAWRSRRRLDLLIADMDHADSVAEPFDVVQRLVHATHDVGVAITDLQRTDRPEIHHYEH
;
A
#
# COMPACT_ATOMS: atom_id res chain seq x y z
N MET A 1 15.62 14.17 -3.97
CA MET A 1 14.83 14.47 -2.75
C MET A 1 13.38 14.75 -3.10
N THR A 2 12.61 13.70 -3.34
CA THR A 2 11.15 13.75 -3.28
C THR A 2 10.75 13.82 -1.80
N ALA A 3 10.23 14.98 -1.38
CA ALA A 3 9.77 15.18 -0.01
C ALA A 3 8.39 14.54 0.18
N ALA A 4 8.08 14.12 1.42
CA ALA A 4 6.73 13.73 1.78
C ALA A 4 5.72 14.83 1.40
N ILE A 5 4.63 14.45 0.74
CA ILE A 5 3.61 15.40 0.28
C ILE A 5 2.83 16.06 1.42
N LEU A 6 2.73 15.36 2.54
CA LEU A 6 2.20 15.80 3.82
C LEU A 6 3.13 15.30 4.93
N PRO A 7 3.36 16.07 6.00
CA PRO A 7 4.12 15.59 7.13
C PRO A 7 3.37 14.42 7.79
N PHE A 8 4.14 13.46 8.33
CA PHE A 8 3.60 12.36 9.13
C PHE A 8 2.65 12.91 10.20
N SER A 9 1.53 12.23 10.39
CA SER A 9 0.46 12.72 11.24
C SER A 9 0.89 12.76 12.71
N ALA A 10 0.31 13.70 13.47
CA ALA A 10 0.54 13.74 14.91
C ALA A 10 0.02 12.44 15.54
N GLN A 11 0.81 11.86 16.43
CA GLN A 11 0.48 10.65 17.16
C GLN A 11 -0.89 10.79 17.84
N PRO A 12 -1.83 9.87 17.58
CA PRO A 12 -3.12 9.88 18.26
C PRO A 12 -2.96 9.45 19.74
N PRO A 13 -3.90 9.83 20.63
CA PRO A 13 -3.90 9.37 22.01
C PRO A 13 -3.94 7.84 22.12
N GLY A 14 -3.34 7.27 23.17
CA GLY A 14 -3.35 5.83 23.43
C GLY A 14 -2.25 5.03 22.72
N PHE A 15 -1.33 5.71 22.04
CA PHE A 15 -0.15 5.11 21.45
C PHE A 15 1.09 5.45 22.30
N ASP A 16 1.66 4.44 22.93
CA ASP A 16 2.94 4.56 23.60
C ASP A 16 4.06 4.13 22.65
N TRP A 17 5.15 4.90 22.65
CA TRP A 17 6.33 4.53 21.90
C TRP A 17 7.00 3.31 22.53
N LEU A 18 7.60 2.47 21.71
CA LEU A 18 8.58 1.49 22.15
C LEU A 18 9.78 2.23 22.78
N ASP A 19 10.20 1.76 23.95
CA ASP A 19 11.40 2.23 24.62
C ASP A 19 12.66 1.61 24.00
N ASP A 20 13.85 2.18 24.23
CA ASP A 20 15.13 1.54 23.86
C ASP A 20 15.22 1.05 22.38
N GLU A 21 14.56 1.75 21.45
CA GLU A 21 14.74 1.49 20.02
C GLU A 21 16.06 2.14 19.53
N PRO A 22 16.83 1.48 18.65
CA PRO A 22 17.91 2.15 17.95
C PRO A 22 17.35 3.27 17.05
N GLY A 23 18.14 4.31 16.79
CA GLY A 23 17.79 5.31 15.78
C GLY A 23 17.86 4.71 14.38
N PHE A 24 16.94 5.09 13.48
CA PHE A 24 17.04 4.69 12.07
C PHE A 24 18.13 5.50 11.37
N ASP A 25 19.20 4.81 10.96
CA ASP A 25 20.25 5.32 10.08
C ASP A 25 20.16 4.66 8.69
N PRO A 26 19.80 5.40 7.62
CA PRO A 26 19.75 4.88 6.26
C PRO A 26 21.08 4.24 5.80
N ALA A 27 22.22 4.79 6.19
CA ALA A 27 23.53 4.32 5.75
C ALA A 27 23.92 2.96 6.36
N VAL A 28 23.31 2.60 7.49
CA VAL A 28 23.53 1.32 8.18
C VAL A 28 22.44 0.32 7.82
N HIS A 29 21.17 0.76 7.86
CA HIS A 29 20.03 -0.14 7.79
C HIS A 29 19.53 -0.42 6.37
N LEU A 30 19.81 0.43 5.39
CA LEU A 30 19.36 0.22 4.03
C LEU A 30 20.42 -0.45 3.15
N GLN A 31 19.94 -1.29 2.24
CA GLN A 31 20.69 -1.80 1.10
C GLN A 31 19.71 -1.88 -0.06
N LEU A 32 19.60 -0.79 -0.80
CA LEU A 32 18.63 -0.60 -1.87
C LEU A 32 19.18 -1.18 -3.17
N GLU A 33 18.55 -2.24 -3.66
CA GLU A 33 18.88 -2.89 -4.94
C GLU A 33 17.65 -2.89 -5.84
N MET A 34 17.85 -2.74 -7.15
CA MET A 34 16.74 -2.77 -8.12
C MET A 34 16.24 -4.20 -8.31
N PRO A 35 14.93 -4.39 -8.54
CA PRO A 35 14.40 -5.69 -8.97
C PRO A 35 14.99 -6.09 -10.33
N ALA A 36 15.22 -7.39 -10.52
CA ALA A 36 15.66 -7.93 -11.79
C ALA A 36 14.57 -7.88 -12.86
N VAL A 37 13.30 -7.96 -12.45
CA VAL A 37 12.13 -7.93 -13.34
C VAL A 37 11.11 -6.94 -12.81
N VAL A 38 10.60 -6.09 -13.71
CA VAL A 38 9.43 -5.24 -13.51
C VAL A 38 8.39 -5.63 -14.56
N ARG A 39 7.22 -6.10 -14.11
CA ARG A 39 6.10 -6.48 -14.98
C ARG A 39 5.09 -5.34 -15.08
N THR A 40 4.37 -5.25 -16.19
CA THR A 40 3.43 -4.16 -16.46
C THR A 40 1.97 -4.62 -16.49
N LEU A 41 1.04 -3.67 -16.33
CA LEU A 41 -0.40 -3.93 -16.31
C LEU A 41 -0.90 -4.50 -17.65
N ASP A 42 -0.29 -4.14 -18.78
CA ASP A 42 -0.63 -4.74 -20.07
C ASP A 42 -0.24 -6.22 -20.16
N GLU A 43 0.85 -6.64 -19.53
CA GLU A 43 1.20 -8.07 -19.39
C GLU A 43 0.18 -8.85 -18.54
N PHE A 44 -0.57 -8.14 -17.69
CA PHE A 44 -1.67 -8.69 -16.89
C PHE A 44 -3.03 -8.61 -17.64
N GLY A 45 -3.05 -8.07 -18.86
CA GLY A 45 -4.24 -7.99 -19.70
C GLY A 45 -5.11 -6.76 -19.49
N TYR A 46 -4.63 -5.73 -18.79
CA TYR A 46 -5.31 -4.43 -18.74
C TYR A 46 -5.18 -3.69 -20.08
N SER A 47 -6.25 -3.03 -20.49
CA SER A 47 -6.26 -2.20 -21.70
C SER A 47 -5.54 -0.86 -21.49
N ASP A 48 -5.13 -0.22 -22.59
CA ASP A 48 -4.49 1.11 -22.51
C ASP A 48 -5.40 2.17 -21.87
N ASP A 49 -6.72 2.08 -22.07
CA ASP A 49 -7.69 2.98 -21.44
C ASP A 49 -7.76 2.80 -19.93
N GLU A 50 -7.72 1.54 -19.44
CA GLU A 50 -7.67 1.25 -18.00
C GLU A 50 -6.34 1.69 -17.37
N ILE A 51 -5.25 1.61 -18.12
CA ILE A 51 -3.91 2.00 -17.65
C ILE A 51 -3.75 3.53 -17.67
N ALA A 52 -4.40 4.25 -18.58
CA ALA A 52 -4.24 5.70 -18.71
C ALA A 52 -4.68 6.48 -17.46
N SER A 53 -5.56 5.92 -16.63
CA SER A 53 -6.03 6.52 -15.38
C SER A 53 -5.23 6.09 -14.15
N THR A 54 -4.29 5.14 -14.28
CA THR A 54 -3.49 4.67 -13.14
C THR A 54 -2.26 5.55 -12.88
N ALA A 55 -1.73 5.45 -11.66
CA ALA A 55 -0.49 6.12 -11.26
C ALA A 55 0.72 5.68 -12.09
N THR A 56 0.77 4.41 -12.48
CA THR A 56 1.88 3.82 -13.23
C THR A 56 1.40 2.59 -14.01
N ARG A 57 2.17 2.23 -15.05
CA ARG A 57 2.01 0.98 -15.79
C ARG A 57 2.60 -0.22 -15.06
N VAL A 58 3.44 0.00 -14.04
CA VAL A 58 4.05 -1.10 -13.27
C VAL A 58 2.96 -1.88 -12.55
N ALA A 59 2.98 -3.21 -12.67
CA ALA A 59 2.07 -4.13 -12.01
C ALA A 59 2.73 -4.77 -10.78
N ALA A 60 3.84 -5.48 -10.99
CA ALA A 60 4.53 -6.22 -9.95
C ALA A 60 6.02 -6.35 -10.27
N THR A 61 6.86 -6.57 -9.26
CA THR A 61 8.30 -6.81 -9.45
C THR A 61 8.71 -8.22 -9.00
N SER A 62 9.89 -8.67 -9.44
CA SER A 62 10.62 -9.70 -8.69
C SER A 62 11.00 -9.16 -7.30
N ALA A 63 11.42 -10.04 -6.39
CA ALA A 63 11.98 -9.60 -5.11
C ALA A 63 13.21 -8.69 -5.33
N PHE A 64 13.34 -7.65 -4.52
CA PHE A 64 14.48 -6.73 -4.50
C PHE A 64 14.87 -6.39 -3.06
N ARG A 65 16.14 -6.04 -2.85
CA ARG A 65 16.65 -5.78 -1.51
C ARG A 65 16.34 -4.36 -1.07
N VAL A 66 15.86 -4.21 0.17
CA VAL A 66 15.64 -2.90 0.81
C VAL A 66 16.53 -2.74 2.04
N LEU A 67 16.59 -3.77 2.89
CA LEU A 67 17.35 -3.71 4.13
C LEU A 67 18.72 -4.39 4.01
N SER A 68 19.70 -3.81 4.69
CA SER A 68 20.95 -4.49 5.00
C SER A 68 20.69 -5.64 5.98
N ALA A 69 21.69 -6.49 6.24
CA ALA A 69 21.56 -7.55 7.24
C ALA A 69 21.26 -6.98 8.64
N GLU A 70 21.84 -5.83 8.97
CA GLU A 70 21.60 -5.15 10.25
C GLU A 70 20.20 -4.53 10.29
N GLY A 71 19.77 -3.86 9.21
CA GLY A 71 18.40 -3.34 9.09
C GLY A 71 17.35 -4.44 9.21
N ALA A 72 17.56 -5.59 8.57
CA ALA A 72 16.66 -6.73 8.65
C ALA A 72 16.58 -7.29 10.09
N ALA A 73 17.70 -7.38 10.80
CA ALA A 73 17.73 -7.83 12.19
C ALA A 73 16.95 -6.87 13.12
N VAL A 74 17.14 -5.56 12.94
CA VAL A 74 16.42 -4.53 13.72
C VAL A 74 14.92 -4.54 13.40
N MET A 75 14.54 -4.64 12.12
CA MET A 75 13.13 -4.74 11.71
C MET A 75 12.45 -5.97 12.32
N LEU A 76 13.13 -7.12 12.38
CA LEU A 76 12.60 -8.34 12.99
C LEU A 76 12.40 -8.17 14.51
N ASP A 77 13.34 -7.56 15.22
CA ASP A 77 13.19 -7.24 16.65
C ASP A 77 11.99 -6.32 16.90
N ILE A 78 11.88 -5.23 16.13
CA ILE A 78 10.77 -4.28 16.23
C ILE A 78 9.44 -4.97 15.95
N ALA A 79 9.35 -5.82 14.92
CA ALA A 79 8.13 -6.53 14.60
C ALA A 79 7.68 -7.46 15.72
N ARG A 80 8.60 -8.22 16.33
CA ARG A 80 8.31 -9.06 17.51
C ARG A 80 7.85 -8.25 18.71
N ARG A 81 8.43 -7.07 18.92
CA ARG A 81 8.02 -6.16 20.01
C ARG A 81 6.65 -5.55 19.76
N LEU A 82 6.32 -5.23 18.50
CA LEU A 82 5.01 -4.73 18.10
C LEU A 82 3.92 -5.82 18.10
N GLU A 83 4.29 -7.10 17.97
CA GLU A 83 3.33 -8.23 17.95
C GLU A 83 2.37 -8.25 19.14
N ARG A 84 2.79 -7.72 20.30
CA ARG A 84 1.91 -7.58 21.49
C ARG A 84 0.69 -6.68 21.26
N PHE A 85 0.71 -5.87 20.20
CA PHE A 85 -0.39 -5.00 19.77
C PHE A 85 -1.19 -5.60 18.61
N ALA A 86 -0.87 -6.83 18.17
CA ALA A 86 -1.56 -7.46 17.06
C ALA A 86 -3.04 -7.69 17.39
N GLN A 87 -3.90 -7.36 16.43
CA GLN A 87 -5.34 -7.55 16.49
C GLN A 87 -5.83 -8.25 15.25
N ALA A 88 -6.93 -8.99 15.42
CA ALA A 88 -7.70 -9.53 14.32
C ALA A 88 -8.51 -8.42 13.67
N ASN A 89 -8.60 -8.48 12.34
CA ASN A 89 -9.53 -7.68 11.56
C ASN A 89 -10.29 -8.62 10.59
N PRO A 90 -11.34 -8.15 9.89
CA PRO A 90 -12.14 -9.00 9.00
C PRO A 90 -11.36 -9.69 7.87
N ARG A 91 -10.15 -9.22 7.55
CA ARG A 91 -9.28 -9.73 6.49
C ARG A 91 -8.12 -10.57 7.03
N ILE A 92 -7.47 -10.13 8.11
CA ILE A 92 -6.23 -10.72 8.64
C ILE A 92 -6.40 -11.02 10.13
N GLU A 93 -6.16 -12.28 10.51
CA GLU A 93 -6.35 -12.76 11.89
C GLU A 93 -5.38 -12.10 12.88
N ARG A 94 -4.15 -11.81 12.46
CA ARG A 94 -3.09 -11.28 13.33
C ARG A 94 -2.30 -10.20 12.60
N SER A 95 -2.63 -8.95 12.89
CA SER A 95 -1.97 -7.80 12.26
C SER A 95 -1.76 -6.63 13.20
N VAL A 96 -0.73 -5.83 12.96
CA VAL A 96 -0.58 -4.50 13.57
C VAL A 96 -0.84 -3.45 12.50
N ARG A 97 -1.83 -2.60 12.76
CA ARG A 97 -2.08 -1.37 12.00
C ARG A 97 -1.56 -0.18 12.80
N SER A 98 -1.18 0.90 12.11
CA SER A 98 -0.67 2.13 12.76
C SER A 98 0.59 1.93 13.62
N GLY A 99 1.40 0.90 13.32
CA GLY A 99 2.64 0.61 14.06
C GLY A 99 3.67 1.75 14.02
N CYS A 100 3.61 2.61 12.98
CA CYS A 100 4.42 3.83 12.88
C CYS A 100 4.12 4.86 14.00
N HIS A 101 3.02 4.73 14.73
CA HIS A 101 2.74 5.51 15.95
C HIS A 101 3.28 4.86 17.22
N GLN A 102 3.85 3.66 17.14
CA GLN A 102 4.42 2.93 18.28
C GLN A 102 5.92 2.68 18.14
N SER A 103 6.46 2.68 16.92
CA SER A 103 7.89 2.52 16.67
C SER A 103 8.45 3.70 15.88
N ARG A 104 9.45 4.39 16.43
CA ARG A 104 10.12 5.50 15.73
C ARG A 104 10.95 4.97 14.57
N TRP A 105 11.65 3.85 14.79
CA TRP A 105 12.47 3.24 13.75
C TRP A 105 11.61 2.77 12.57
N LEU A 106 10.47 2.11 12.83
CA LEU A 106 9.53 1.71 11.77
C LEU A 106 8.99 2.92 11.01
N ARG A 107 8.56 3.97 11.73
CA ARG A 107 8.10 5.21 11.11
C ARG A 107 9.17 5.78 10.19
N ASP A 108 10.39 5.93 10.69
CA ASP A 108 11.48 6.59 9.98
C ASP A 108 11.93 5.77 8.75
N LEU A 109 11.87 4.43 8.81
CA LEU A 109 11.98 3.55 7.63
C LEU A 109 10.86 3.83 6.62
N CYS A 110 9.60 3.80 7.06
CA CYS A 110 8.43 3.93 6.19
C CYS A 110 8.31 5.29 5.50
N ILE A 111 8.91 6.35 6.08
CA ILE A 111 8.95 7.70 5.51
C ILE A 111 10.34 8.11 5.00
N SER A 112 11.28 7.16 4.89
CA SER A 112 12.64 7.44 4.45
C SER A 112 12.65 8.05 3.04
N PRO A 113 13.33 9.19 2.83
CA PRO A 113 13.52 9.77 1.51
C PRO A 113 14.31 8.84 0.57
N ASP A 114 15.29 8.10 1.09
CA ASP A 114 16.11 7.16 0.32
C ASP A 114 15.26 6.01 -0.25
N VAL A 115 14.38 5.44 0.60
CA VAL A 115 13.43 4.41 0.17
C VAL A 115 12.44 5.00 -0.83
N THR A 116 11.92 6.21 -0.58
CA THR A 116 10.98 6.88 -1.49
C THR A 116 11.59 7.12 -2.88
N GLU A 117 12.84 7.58 -2.96
CA GLU A 117 13.56 7.81 -4.22
C GLU A 117 13.80 6.49 -4.98
N HIS A 118 14.09 5.41 -4.26
CA HIS A 118 14.18 4.06 -4.83
C HIS A 118 12.84 3.60 -5.42
N LEU A 119 11.74 3.80 -4.71
CA LEU A 119 10.41 3.44 -5.20
C LEU A 119 9.96 4.32 -6.37
N CYS A 120 10.35 5.60 -6.44
CA CYS A 120 10.12 6.43 -7.63
C CYS A 120 10.79 5.81 -8.86
N SER A 121 12.01 5.29 -8.70
CA SER A 121 12.76 4.63 -9.76
C SER A 121 12.10 3.32 -10.21
N ILE A 122 11.60 2.51 -9.26
CA ILE A 122 10.90 1.26 -9.56
C ILE A 122 9.57 1.52 -10.25
N TYR A 123 8.75 2.43 -9.73
CA TYR A 123 7.43 2.74 -10.29
C TYR A 123 7.48 3.60 -11.55
N SER A 124 8.64 4.17 -11.87
CA SER A 124 8.82 5.09 -13.01
C SER A 124 7.86 6.30 -12.94
N VAL A 125 7.52 6.74 -11.73
CA VAL A 125 6.69 7.92 -11.44
C VAL A 125 7.06 8.48 -10.07
N ASP A 126 6.90 9.78 -9.87
CA ASP A 126 7.11 10.38 -8.56
C ASP A 126 6.03 9.92 -7.57
N VAL A 127 6.47 9.20 -6.52
CA VAL A 127 5.64 8.74 -5.42
C VAL A 127 6.03 9.40 -4.09
N ALA A 128 5.12 9.33 -3.13
CA ALA A 128 5.39 9.68 -1.73
C ALA A 128 4.75 8.65 -0.79
N PRO A 129 5.28 8.48 0.44
CA PRO A 129 4.66 7.63 1.45
C PRO A 129 3.20 8.02 1.66
N HIS A 130 2.33 7.03 1.86
CA HIS A 130 0.90 7.24 2.01
C HIS A 130 0.58 8.20 3.19
N PRO A 131 -0.22 9.26 3.00
CA PRO A 131 -0.50 10.24 4.06
C PRO A 131 -1.37 9.74 5.21
N ILE A 132 -2.15 8.68 4.98
CA ILE A 132 -2.87 7.97 6.04
C ILE A 132 -1.90 7.01 6.71
N SER A 133 -1.63 7.23 7.99
CA SER A 133 -0.55 6.59 8.74
C SER A 133 -0.79 5.10 9.01
N SER A 134 -2.05 4.64 9.03
CA SER A 134 -2.38 3.21 9.16
C SER A 134 -1.99 2.40 7.93
N GLN A 135 -1.69 3.06 6.82
CA GLN A 135 -1.21 2.46 5.57
C GLN A 135 0.31 2.38 5.47
N LEU A 136 1.02 2.81 6.52
CA LEU A 136 2.47 2.75 6.62
C LEU A 136 2.88 1.66 7.61
N GLY A 137 3.84 0.81 7.23
CA GLY A 137 4.42 -0.21 8.10
C GLY A 137 3.40 -1.19 8.68
N HIS A 138 2.39 -1.58 7.91
CA HIS A 138 1.40 -2.57 8.32
C HIS A 138 2.07 -3.95 8.47
N LEU A 139 1.96 -4.57 9.64
CA LEU A 139 2.59 -5.87 9.90
C LEU A 139 1.56 -6.99 9.90
N ASN A 140 1.88 -8.07 9.21
CA ASN A 140 1.08 -9.29 9.15
C ASN A 140 1.86 -10.46 9.75
N PHE A 141 1.27 -11.11 10.75
CA PHE A 141 1.84 -12.23 11.47
C PHE A 141 1.21 -13.55 11.02
N ALA A 142 1.89 -14.66 11.27
CA ALA A 142 1.36 -16.00 11.02
C ALA A 142 0.00 -16.19 11.75
N PRO A 143 -1.03 -16.75 11.08
CA PRO A 143 -2.30 -17.11 11.71
C PRO A 143 -2.08 -18.16 12.81
N ALA A 144 -3.05 -18.32 13.71
CA ALA A 144 -2.95 -19.32 14.77
C ALA A 144 -3.14 -20.75 14.25
N GLU A 145 -3.89 -20.91 13.14
CA GLU A 145 -4.25 -22.19 12.55
C GLU A 145 -3.49 -22.47 11.25
N ILE A 146 -2.88 -23.65 11.14
CA ILE A 146 -2.26 -24.15 9.91
C ILE A 146 -3.34 -24.33 8.83
N GLY A 147 -3.00 -24.06 7.57
CA GLY A 147 -3.89 -24.24 6.43
C GLY A 147 -4.81 -23.03 6.16
N SER A 148 -4.92 -22.11 7.11
CA SER A 148 -5.54 -20.80 6.88
C SER A 148 -4.58 -19.90 6.11
N ALA A 149 -5.09 -19.24 5.06
CA ALA A 149 -4.34 -18.21 4.36
C ALA A 149 -4.01 -17.08 5.33
N VAL A 150 -2.79 -16.54 5.24
CA VAL A 150 -2.41 -15.32 5.99
C VAL A 150 -3.31 -14.16 5.54
N ASP A 151 -3.58 -14.11 4.24
CA ASP A 151 -4.52 -13.19 3.63
C ASP A 151 -5.13 -13.85 2.39
N LYS A 152 -6.45 -13.72 2.19
CA LYS A 152 -7.18 -14.37 1.08
C LYS A 152 -6.84 -13.69 -0.26
N TRP A 153 -7.23 -14.28 -1.39
CA TRP A 153 -7.15 -13.56 -2.67
C TRP A 153 -7.91 -12.23 -2.62
N HIS A 154 -7.20 -11.14 -2.84
CA HIS A 154 -7.74 -9.77 -2.85
C HIS A 154 -6.93 -8.90 -3.81
N HIS A 155 -7.40 -7.67 -4.00
CA HIS A 155 -6.56 -6.56 -4.46
C HIS A 155 -6.69 -5.44 -3.43
N ASP A 156 -5.63 -4.66 -3.29
CA ASP A 156 -5.44 -3.82 -2.13
C ASP A 156 -6.28 -2.56 -2.14
N THR A 157 -6.49 -2.03 -0.92
CA THR A 157 -7.04 -0.68 -0.74
C THR A 157 -6.01 0.38 -1.07
N LEU A 158 -4.72 0.03 -1.15
CA LEU A 158 -3.61 0.89 -1.53
C LEU A 158 -3.51 1.02 -3.06
N ALA A 159 -3.18 2.21 -3.54
CA ALA A 159 -2.82 2.40 -4.94
C ALA A 159 -1.52 1.64 -5.28
N LEU A 160 -0.44 1.96 -4.57
CA LEU A 160 0.90 1.37 -4.73
C LEU A 160 1.44 0.97 -3.36
N ASP A 161 2.21 -0.11 -3.29
CA ASP A 161 2.80 -0.58 -2.04
C ASP A 161 4.04 -1.45 -2.28
N TYR A 162 4.86 -1.66 -1.25
CA TYR A 162 5.72 -2.83 -1.26
C TYR A 162 5.38 -3.75 -0.10
N VAL A 163 5.57 -5.04 -0.32
CA VAL A 163 5.47 -6.10 0.69
C VAL A 163 6.86 -6.65 0.94
N MET A 164 7.34 -6.53 2.18
CA MET A 164 8.65 -7.01 2.63
C MET A 164 8.52 -8.24 3.51
N MET A 165 9.33 -9.26 3.28
CA MET A 165 9.51 -10.36 4.24
C MET A 165 10.40 -9.91 5.39
N VAL A 166 9.88 -9.94 6.62
CA VAL A 166 10.59 -9.51 7.84
C VAL A 166 11.22 -10.69 8.54
N ALA A 167 10.43 -11.75 8.77
CA ALA A 167 10.97 -13.04 9.19
C ALA A 167 11.57 -13.77 7.98
N ASP A 168 12.50 -14.69 8.22
CA ASP A 168 13.21 -15.39 7.14
C ASP A 168 12.24 -16.29 6.36
N PRO A 169 11.97 -15.99 5.08
CA PRO A 169 11.05 -16.79 4.27
C PRO A 169 11.65 -18.16 3.90
N GLN A 170 12.96 -18.34 3.95
CA GLN A 170 13.62 -19.59 3.50
C GLN A 170 13.43 -20.76 4.46
N VAL A 171 13.00 -20.48 5.70
CA VAL A 171 12.72 -21.50 6.71
C VAL A 171 11.23 -21.83 6.82
N LEU A 172 10.36 -21.18 6.02
CA LEU A 172 8.92 -21.39 6.02
C LEU A 172 8.51 -22.56 5.12
N ASP A 173 7.43 -23.23 5.50
CA ASP A 173 6.72 -24.19 4.66
C ASP A 173 5.30 -23.64 4.41
N GLY A 174 5.08 -23.14 3.19
CA GLY A 174 3.91 -22.33 2.82
C GLY A 174 4.04 -20.87 3.28
N GLY A 175 2.92 -20.14 3.29
CA GLY A 175 2.91 -18.71 3.64
C GLY A 175 3.37 -17.78 2.51
N ASP A 176 3.50 -18.32 1.30
CA ASP A 176 4.04 -17.64 0.13
C ASP A 176 3.25 -16.38 -0.23
N PHE A 177 3.96 -15.36 -0.70
CA PHE A 177 3.31 -14.25 -1.38
C PHE A 177 3.07 -14.65 -2.84
N GLU A 178 1.81 -14.66 -3.25
CA GLU A 178 1.40 -15.05 -4.60
C GLU A 178 0.60 -13.93 -5.27
N TYR A 179 0.82 -13.71 -6.56
CA TYR A 179 0.00 -12.82 -7.38
C TYR A 179 -0.51 -13.50 -8.64
N PHE A 180 -1.69 -13.10 -9.10
CA PHE A 180 -2.33 -13.60 -10.31
C PHE A 180 -1.99 -12.73 -11.51
N VAL A 181 -1.50 -13.34 -12.59
CA VAL A 181 -1.23 -12.70 -13.88
C VAL A 181 -2.54 -12.61 -14.68
N GLY A 182 -3.33 -11.60 -14.36
CA GLY A 182 -4.62 -11.30 -14.98
C GLY A 182 -5.26 -10.08 -14.34
N THR A 183 -6.47 -9.72 -14.78
CA THR A 183 -7.16 -8.52 -14.27
C THR A 183 -8.03 -8.82 -13.06
N LYS A 184 -8.28 -7.79 -12.24
CA LYS A 184 -9.20 -7.87 -11.11
C LYS A 184 -10.66 -8.15 -11.52
N ALA A 185 -11.03 -7.75 -12.74
CA ALA A 185 -12.33 -8.03 -13.34
C ALA A 185 -12.46 -9.52 -13.72
N GLU A 186 -11.39 -10.11 -14.26
CA GLU A 186 -11.36 -11.54 -14.56
C GLU A 186 -11.54 -12.38 -13.30
N VAL A 187 -10.80 -12.05 -12.22
CA VAL A 187 -10.95 -12.78 -10.94
C VAL A 187 -12.34 -12.59 -10.34
N ALA A 188 -12.96 -11.41 -10.48
CA ALA A 188 -14.33 -11.20 -10.02
C ALA A 188 -15.32 -12.17 -10.70
N VAL A 189 -15.21 -12.33 -12.03
CA VAL A 189 -16.04 -13.28 -12.79
C VAL A 189 -15.77 -14.73 -12.39
N MET A 190 -14.55 -15.08 -11.99
CA MET A 190 -14.23 -16.41 -11.43
C MET A 190 -14.87 -16.59 -10.05
N ALA A 191 -14.74 -15.60 -9.16
CA ALA A 191 -15.28 -15.63 -7.81
C ALA A 191 -16.82 -15.76 -7.80
N ASP A 192 -17.52 -15.06 -8.71
CA ASP A 192 -18.97 -15.18 -8.90
C ASP A 192 -19.41 -16.63 -9.25
N ARG A 193 -18.50 -17.43 -9.80
CA ARG A 193 -18.70 -18.86 -10.12
C ARG A 193 -18.19 -19.80 -9.03
N GLY A 194 -17.66 -19.27 -7.92
CA GLY A 194 -16.99 -20.04 -6.88
C GLY A 194 -15.64 -20.62 -7.30
N GLU A 195 -15.03 -20.07 -8.36
CA GLU A 195 -13.73 -20.50 -8.88
C GLU A 195 -12.59 -19.66 -8.26
N ARG A 196 -11.40 -20.27 -8.15
CA ARG A 196 -10.18 -19.59 -7.71
C ARG A 196 -9.29 -19.24 -8.91
N PRO A 197 -8.38 -18.26 -8.78
CA PRO A 197 -7.35 -18.01 -9.77
C PRO A 197 -6.62 -19.32 -10.17
N PRO A 198 -6.48 -19.62 -11.47
CA PRO A 198 -5.85 -20.85 -11.94
C PRO A 198 -4.35 -20.84 -11.65
N ALA A 199 -3.84 -21.95 -11.11
CA ALA A 199 -2.49 -22.05 -10.57
C ALA A 199 -1.37 -21.79 -11.59
N ASP A 200 -1.59 -22.12 -12.87
CA ASP A 200 -0.63 -21.88 -13.96
C ASP A 200 -0.50 -20.39 -14.34
N ARG A 201 -1.36 -19.53 -13.78
CA ARG A 201 -1.30 -18.07 -13.90
C ARG A 201 -1.01 -17.36 -12.58
N CYS A 202 -0.77 -18.11 -11.51
CA CYS A 202 -0.33 -17.58 -10.23
C CYS A 202 1.20 -17.67 -10.14
N VAL A 203 1.84 -16.58 -9.75
CA VAL A 203 3.28 -16.52 -9.51
C VAL A 203 3.50 -16.48 -8.00
N SER A 204 4.23 -17.47 -7.48
CA SER A 204 4.80 -17.42 -6.14
C SER A 204 6.15 -16.70 -6.20
N VAL A 205 6.35 -15.71 -5.34
CA VAL A 205 7.59 -14.92 -5.32
C VAL A 205 8.72 -15.73 -4.68
N GLU A 206 9.85 -15.82 -5.38
CA GLU A 206 11.08 -16.35 -4.80
C GLU A 206 11.76 -15.31 -3.90
N TRP A 207 12.02 -15.68 -2.65
CA TRP A 207 12.56 -14.78 -1.63
C TRP A 207 14.02 -15.12 -1.26
N PRO A 208 14.97 -14.20 -1.51
CA PRO A 208 16.36 -14.42 -1.12
C PRO A 208 16.64 -14.35 0.39
N GLY A 209 15.73 -13.80 1.19
CA GLY A 209 15.88 -13.70 2.64
C GLY A 209 15.08 -12.54 3.25
N PRO A 210 15.24 -12.26 4.56
CA PRO A 210 14.60 -11.14 5.22
C PRO A 210 15.11 -9.79 4.69
N GLY A 211 14.24 -8.77 4.70
CA GLY A 211 14.56 -7.43 4.18
C GLY A 211 14.47 -7.28 2.66
N PHE A 212 14.07 -8.34 1.96
CA PHE A 212 13.66 -8.29 0.56
C PHE A 212 12.17 -7.95 0.46
N ALA A 213 11.81 -7.20 -0.59
CA ALA A 213 10.46 -6.77 -0.86
C ALA A 213 10.05 -7.01 -2.32
N VAL A 214 8.74 -7.02 -2.58
CA VAL A 214 8.15 -6.84 -3.91
C VAL A 214 7.35 -5.57 -3.94
N ALA A 215 7.37 -4.87 -5.07
CA ALA A 215 6.58 -3.65 -5.29
C ALA A 215 5.39 -4.01 -6.18
N LEU A 216 4.23 -3.45 -5.86
CA LEU A 216 2.96 -3.79 -6.47
C LEU A 216 2.15 -2.54 -6.79
N HIS A 217 1.38 -2.63 -7.87
CA HIS A 217 0.18 -1.83 -7.99
C HIS A 217 -0.95 -2.50 -7.19
N GLY A 218 -1.00 -2.21 -5.88
CA GLY A 218 -1.89 -2.85 -4.92
C GLY A 218 -3.34 -2.99 -5.39
N ASN A 219 -3.95 -1.90 -5.88
CA ASN A 219 -5.34 -1.91 -6.32
C ASN A 219 -5.61 -2.64 -7.65
N MET A 220 -4.56 -2.95 -8.42
CA MET A 220 -4.69 -3.54 -9.76
C MET A 220 -4.19 -4.97 -9.83
N VAL A 221 -3.33 -5.40 -8.91
CA VAL A 221 -2.81 -6.77 -8.88
C VAL A 221 -3.57 -7.60 -7.85
N VAL A 222 -4.20 -8.68 -8.29
CA VAL A 222 -4.82 -9.65 -7.38
C VAL A 222 -3.73 -10.53 -6.77
N HIS A 223 -3.66 -10.57 -5.45
CA HIS A 223 -2.61 -11.25 -4.71
C HIS A 223 -3.11 -11.82 -3.38
N ARG A 224 -2.26 -12.62 -2.73
CA ARG A 224 -2.54 -13.22 -1.41
C ARG A 224 -1.27 -13.54 -0.63
N GLY A 225 -1.46 -13.76 0.67
CA GLY A 225 -0.51 -14.49 1.51
C GLY A 225 -1.03 -15.91 1.71
N GLY A 226 -0.42 -16.88 1.05
CA GLY A 226 -0.83 -18.28 1.05
C GLY A 226 -0.86 -18.92 2.45
N PRO A 227 -1.44 -20.12 2.57
CA PRO A 227 -1.51 -20.82 3.85
C PRO A 227 -0.15 -21.36 4.26
N LEU A 228 0.11 -21.40 5.56
CA LEU A 228 1.22 -22.18 6.12
C LEU A 228 0.85 -23.66 6.13
N HIS A 229 1.82 -24.52 5.83
CA HIS A 229 1.71 -25.98 5.90
C HIS A 229 2.33 -26.53 7.19
N GLN A 230 3.24 -25.78 7.81
CA GLN A 230 3.79 -26.03 9.14
C GLN A 230 3.81 -24.74 9.96
N LEU A 231 3.82 -24.87 11.29
CA LEU A 231 4.00 -23.70 12.15
C LEU A 231 5.37 -23.07 11.90
N GLY A 232 5.38 -21.76 11.68
CA GLY A 232 6.59 -20.97 11.45
C GLY A 232 6.37 -19.51 11.79
N GLU A 233 7.44 -18.80 12.12
CA GLU A 233 7.40 -17.35 12.34
C GLU A 233 7.33 -16.67 10.98
N ARG A 234 6.11 -16.37 10.52
CA ARG A 234 5.87 -15.62 9.29
C ARG A 234 5.50 -14.19 9.62
N ILE A 235 6.34 -13.24 9.21
CA ILE A 235 6.10 -11.81 9.42
C ILE A 235 6.39 -11.08 8.10
N SER A 236 5.45 -10.27 7.64
CA SER A 236 5.68 -9.31 6.55
C SER A 236 5.29 -7.91 6.97
N MET A 237 5.89 -6.94 6.29
CA MET A 237 5.57 -5.52 6.43
C MET A 237 5.12 -4.97 5.08
N VAL A 238 4.00 -4.25 5.08
CA VAL A 238 3.46 -3.55 3.90
C VAL A 238 3.61 -2.05 4.11
N ASN A 239 4.15 -1.35 3.12
CA ASN A 239 4.24 0.11 3.15
C ASN A 239 3.61 0.73 1.91
N GLY A 240 2.58 1.56 2.12
CA GLY A 240 1.82 2.20 1.05
C GLY A 240 2.45 3.48 0.51
N TYR A 241 2.20 3.73 -0.76
CA TYR A 241 2.60 4.92 -1.50
C TYR A 241 1.43 5.49 -2.32
N VAL A 242 1.51 6.79 -2.60
CA VAL A 242 0.62 7.47 -3.55
C VAL A 242 1.44 8.17 -4.62
N ALA A 243 0.90 8.29 -5.83
CA ALA A 243 1.48 9.16 -6.84
C ALA A 243 1.36 10.63 -6.41
N THR A 244 2.39 11.40 -6.69
CA THR A 244 2.40 12.84 -6.41
C THR A 244 1.73 13.67 -7.52
N ASP A 245 1.60 13.11 -8.73
CA ASP A 245 0.78 13.71 -9.78
C ASP A 245 -0.70 13.52 -9.44
N VAL A 246 -1.32 14.59 -8.96
CA VAL A 246 -2.73 14.59 -8.60
C VAL A 246 -3.65 14.57 -9.82
N ARG A 247 -3.16 14.69 -11.06
CA ARG A 247 -4.02 14.65 -12.26
C ARG A 247 -4.60 13.26 -12.53
N VAL A 248 -3.88 12.20 -12.13
CA VAL A 248 -4.39 10.83 -12.21
C VAL A 248 -5.40 10.57 -11.09
N ASP A 249 -6.19 9.52 -11.23
CA ASP A 249 -7.14 9.10 -10.20
C ASP A 249 -6.40 8.66 -8.94
N ASP A 250 -7.09 8.74 -7.79
CA ASP A 250 -6.63 8.08 -6.58
C ASP A 250 -7.13 6.64 -6.61
N GLN A 251 -6.24 5.66 -6.78
CA GLN A 251 -6.65 4.25 -6.76
C GLN A 251 -6.82 3.71 -5.33
N THR A 252 -6.60 4.54 -4.31
CA THR A 252 -6.78 4.15 -2.91
C THR A 252 -8.26 4.09 -2.52
N ARG A 253 -8.71 2.97 -1.94
CA ARG A 253 -10.09 2.78 -1.42
C ARG A 253 -10.17 3.13 0.05
N ASN A 254 -10.18 4.42 0.36
CA ASN A 254 -10.17 4.91 1.73
C ASN A 254 -11.41 4.51 2.56
N ILE A 255 -12.57 4.34 1.93
CA ILE A 255 -13.81 3.92 2.61
C ILE A 255 -13.68 2.55 3.29
N ASP A 256 -12.90 1.62 2.69
CA ASP A 256 -12.73 0.27 3.22
C ASP A 256 -11.92 0.27 4.53
N LEU A 257 -11.10 1.29 4.75
CA LEU A 257 -10.24 1.41 5.94
C LEU A 257 -11.06 1.56 7.22
N PHE A 258 -12.29 2.05 7.12
CA PHE A 258 -13.19 2.19 8.25
C PHE A 258 -13.61 0.86 8.91
N HIS A 259 -13.32 -0.28 8.29
CA HIS A 259 -13.53 -1.61 8.89
C HIS A 259 -12.35 -2.11 9.71
N VAL A 260 -11.16 -1.53 9.51
CA VAL A 260 -9.91 -2.05 10.07
C VAL A 260 -9.14 -1.02 10.91
N ASP A 261 -9.39 0.28 10.70
CA ASP A 261 -8.67 1.36 11.33
C ASP A 261 -9.53 2.17 12.31
N GLU A 262 -8.86 2.85 13.25
CA GLU A 262 -9.51 3.71 14.24
C GLU A 262 -10.20 4.92 13.56
N PRO A 263 -11.53 5.06 13.68
CA PRO A 263 -12.30 6.01 12.87
C PRO A 263 -11.91 7.47 13.03
N VAL A 264 -11.52 7.92 14.22
CA VAL A 264 -11.19 9.34 14.48
C VAL A 264 -9.89 9.74 13.78
N THR A 265 -8.88 8.89 13.89
CA THR A 265 -7.56 9.06 13.25
C THR A 265 -7.71 9.00 11.73
N LEU A 266 -8.44 8.00 11.22
CA LEU A 266 -8.72 7.86 9.80
C LEU A 266 -9.47 9.08 9.23
N THR A 267 -10.52 9.55 9.92
CA THR A 267 -11.29 10.74 9.50
C THR A 267 -10.39 11.95 9.31
N ARG A 268 -9.52 12.22 10.30
CA ARG A 268 -8.58 13.35 10.27
C ARG A 268 -7.59 13.22 9.12
N GLU A 269 -7.02 12.05 8.93
CA GLU A 269 -5.95 11.83 7.95
C GLU A 269 -6.48 11.78 6.52
N TRP A 270 -7.65 11.17 6.32
CA TRP A 270 -8.35 11.19 5.04
C TRP A 270 -8.74 12.63 4.66
N ALA A 271 -9.34 13.40 5.56
CA ALA A 271 -9.67 14.80 5.28
C ALA A 271 -8.42 15.62 4.88
N ARG A 272 -7.28 15.40 5.55
CA ARG A 272 -6.00 16.04 5.20
C ARG A 272 -5.52 15.62 3.82
N TYR A 273 -5.59 14.34 3.49
CA TYR A 273 -5.14 13.81 2.21
C TYR A 273 -6.00 14.35 1.05
N ALA A 274 -7.33 14.27 1.18
CA ALA A 274 -8.27 14.80 0.19
C ALA A 274 -8.09 16.32 -0.01
N ALA A 275 -7.93 17.09 1.08
CA ALA A 275 -7.65 18.51 1.00
C ALA A 275 -6.34 18.83 0.28
N TRP A 276 -5.28 18.03 0.51
CA TRP A 276 -4.01 18.20 -0.21
C TRP A 276 -4.16 17.94 -1.71
N ARG A 277 -4.80 16.84 -2.11
CA ARG A 277 -5.03 16.51 -3.53
C ARG A 277 -5.81 17.62 -4.24
N SER A 278 -6.95 18.00 -3.67
CA SER A 278 -7.81 19.04 -4.25
C SER A 278 -7.13 20.42 -4.28
N ARG A 279 -6.39 20.80 -3.22
CA ARG A 279 -5.60 22.05 -3.24
C ARG A 279 -4.59 22.04 -4.40
N ARG A 280 -3.86 20.94 -4.58
CA ARG A 280 -2.87 20.84 -5.65
C ARG A 280 -3.50 20.90 -7.03
N ARG A 281 -4.67 20.26 -7.23
CA ARG A 281 -5.44 20.36 -8.48
C ARG A 281 -5.93 21.78 -8.75
N LEU A 282 -6.40 22.49 -7.72
CA LEU A 282 -6.81 23.90 -7.82
C LEU A 282 -5.63 24.81 -8.19
N ASP A 283 -4.45 24.60 -7.59
CA ASP A 283 -3.24 25.35 -7.95
C ASP A 283 -2.85 25.15 -9.42
N LEU A 284 -2.94 23.90 -9.92
CA LEU A 284 -2.70 23.58 -11.33
C LEU A 284 -3.74 24.22 -12.27
N LEU A 285 -5.01 24.23 -11.86
CA LEU A 285 -6.09 24.89 -12.59
C LEU A 285 -5.85 26.39 -12.71
N ILE A 286 -5.51 27.07 -11.60
CA ILE A 286 -5.18 28.50 -11.60
C ILE A 286 -4.02 28.77 -12.54
N ALA A 287 -2.93 28.01 -12.41
CA ALA A 287 -1.76 28.19 -13.25
C ALA A 287 -2.10 28.07 -14.73
N ASP A 288 -2.91 27.08 -15.13
CA ASP A 288 -3.31 26.88 -16.53
C ASP A 288 -4.29 27.96 -17.03
N MET A 289 -5.18 28.48 -16.17
CA MET A 289 -6.06 29.61 -16.54
C MET A 289 -5.32 30.93 -16.73
N ASP A 290 -4.18 31.11 -16.04
CA ASP A 290 -3.34 32.30 -16.18
C ASP A 290 -2.49 32.30 -17.48
N HIS A 291 -2.49 31.21 -18.25
CA HIS A 291 -1.82 31.16 -19.54
C HIS A 291 -2.60 31.96 -20.60
N ALA A 292 -1.91 32.86 -21.31
CA ALA A 292 -2.52 33.84 -22.23
C ALA A 292 -3.33 33.23 -23.40
N ASP A 293 -3.07 31.96 -23.73
CA ASP A 293 -3.76 31.22 -24.79
C ASP A 293 -4.92 30.34 -24.26
N SER A 294 -5.24 30.43 -22.97
CA SER A 294 -6.32 29.69 -22.32
C SER A 294 -7.69 30.26 -22.72
N VAL A 295 -8.24 29.79 -23.83
CA VAL A 295 -9.67 29.96 -24.14
C VAL A 295 -10.39 28.75 -23.58
N ALA A 296 -11.08 28.92 -22.44
CA ALA A 296 -11.91 27.89 -21.85
C ALA A 296 -13.38 28.29 -21.93
N GLU A 297 -14.19 27.49 -22.63
CA GLU A 297 -15.64 27.66 -22.66
C GLU A 297 -16.21 27.46 -21.24
N PRO A 298 -17.31 28.13 -20.86
CA PRO A 298 -17.86 28.05 -19.50
C PRO A 298 -18.11 26.62 -19.01
N PHE A 299 -18.50 25.70 -19.89
CA PHE A 299 -18.69 24.29 -19.56
C PHE A 299 -17.38 23.60 -19.15
N ASP A 300 -16.30 23.84 -19.88
CA ASP A 300 -14.99 23.24 -19.62
C ASP A 300 -14.43 23.72 -18.28
N VAL A 301 -14.60 25.01 -17.98
CA VAL A 301 -14.20 25.58 -16.68
C VAL A 301 -14.93 24.87 -15.53
N VAL A 302 -16.24 24.62 -15.67
CA VAL A 302 -17.01 23.89 -14.66
C VAL A 302 -16.51 22.46 -14.49
N GLN A 303 -16.26 21.73 -15.57
CA GLN A 303 -15.73 20.35 -15.49
C GLN A 303 -14.37 20.30 -14.80
N ARG A 304 -13.49 21.25 -15.09
CA ARG A 304 -12.17 21.35 -14.45
C ARG A 304 -12.27 21.68 -12.96
N LEU A 305 -13.20 22.55 -12.55
CA LEU A 305 -13.48 22.82 -11.14
C LEU A 305 -14.04 21.59 -10.42
N VAL A 306 -14.95 20.85 -11.05
CA VAL A 306 -15.49 19.59 -10.52
C VAL A 306 -14.36 18.59 -10.32
N HIS A 307 -13.50 18.38 -11.31
CA HIS A 307 -12.34 17.49 -11.19
C HIS A 307 -11.37 17.96 -10.08
N ALA A 308 -11.11 19.27 -9.99
CA ALA A 308 -10.18 19.81 -8.99
C ALA A 308 -10.67 19.68 -7.54
N THR A 309 -11.99 19.59 -7.35
CA THR A 309 -12.62 19.44 -6.02
C THR A 309 -13.12 18.02 -5.74
N HIS A 310 -12.90 17.09 -6.68
CA HIS A 310 -13.43 15.74 -6.63
C HIS A 310 -13.04 14.98 -5.35
N ASP A 311 -11.76 15.00 -4.95
CA ASP A 311 -11.28 14.21 -3.80
C ASP A 311 -11.93 14.69 -2.48
N VAL A 312 -12.12 16.00 -2.32
CA VAL A 312 -12.87 16.56 -1.18
C VAL A 312 -14.34 16.15 -1.22
N GLY A 313 -14.96 16.15 -2.40
CA GLY A 313 -16.33 15.68 -2.58
C GLY A 313 -16.49 14.21 -2.16
N VAL A 314 -15.60 13.34 -2.62
CA VAL A 314 -15.56 11.91 -2.24
C VAL A 314 -15.38 11.76 -0.73
N ALA A 315 -14.41 12.45 -0.13
CA ALA A 315 -14.18 12.39 1.31
C ALA A 315 -15.41 12.87 2.11
N ILE A 316 -16.08 13.95 1.70
CA ILE A 316 -17.31 14.41 2.36
C ILE A 316 -18.39 13.33 2.29
N THR A 317 -18.61 12.77 1.10
CA THR A 317 -19.60 11.69 0.91
C THR A 317 -19.28 10.53 1.82
N ASP A 318 -18.07 9.99 1.76
CA ASP A 318 -17.71 8.78 2.50
C ASP A 318 -17.69 8.98 4.02
N LEU A 319 -17.21 10.13 4.51
CA LEU A 319 -17.22 10.46 5.95
C LEU A 319 -18.64 10.67 6.51
N GLN A 320 -19.62 11.00 5.66
CA GLN A 320 -21.03 11.13 6.03
C GLN A 320 -21.79 9.79 5.97
N ARG A 321 -21.22 8.76 5.33
CA ARG A 321 -21.90 7.47 5.19
C ARG A 321 -22.10 6.81 6.54
N THR A 322 -23.32 6.33 6.74
CA THR A 322 -23.68 5.47 7.86
C THR A 322 -23.70 3.99 7.45
N ASP A 323 -23.81 3.72 6.14
CA ASP A 323 -23.71 2.41 5.52
C ASP A 323 -22.31 2.22 4.90
N ARG A 324 -21.55 1.26 5.43
CA ARG A 324 -20.21 0.93 4.93
C ARG A 324 -20.28 -0.34 4.06
N PRO A 325 -19.73 -0.33 2.83
CA PRO A 325 -19.68 -1.51 1.97
C PRO A 325 -18.91 -2.64 2.66
N GLU A 326 -19.19 -3.91 2.36
CA GLU A 326 -18.36 -5.01 2.87
C GLU A 326 -16.93 -4.95 2.30
N ILE A 327 -15.93 -5.42 3.06
CA ILE A 327 -14.56 -5.52 2.56
C ILE A 327 -14.53 -6.53 1.42
N HIS A 328 -14.04 -6.11 0.26
CA HIS A 328 -13.98 -6.95 -0.93
C HIS A 328 -12.92 -8.07 -0.81
N HIS A 329 -13.35 -9.31 -1.05
CA HIS A 329 -12.46 -10.48 -1.22
C HIS A 329 -13.01 -11.41 -2.31
N TYR A 330 -12.15 -12.20 -2.94
CA TYR A 330 -12.54 -13.13 -4.01
C TYR A 330 -12.93 -14.53 -3.51
N GLU A 331 -12.86 -14.78 -2.20
CA GLU A 331 -13.12 -16.10 -1.61
C GLU A 331 -14.27 -16.02 -0.59
N HIS A 332 -15.38 -16.70 -0.92
CA HIS A 332 -16.58 -16.79 -0.09
C HIS A 332 -16.56 -18.03 0.82
#